data_AF-A0A388T943-F1
#
_entry.id   AF-A0A388T943-F1
#
_cell.length_a   1.000
_cell.length_b   1.000
_cell.length_c   1.000
_cell.angle_alpha   90.00
_cell.angle_beta   90.00
_cell.angle_gamma   90.00
#
_symmetry.space_group_name_H-M   'P 1'
#
loop_
_entity.id
_entity.type
_entity.pdbx_description
1 polymer ?
#
loop_
_entity_poly.entity_id
_entity_poly.type
_entity_poly.pdbx_seq_one_letter_code
_entity_poly.pdbx_strand_id
1 'polypeptide(L)'
;MSLLQHAKEELTRAGYFNGAKLDKKLGNNLLEIVKKFSEVGHSGFSAECATQTLEKLLRFENLTPVTLGDFAVAEVDRSLWQCKRNPKLFLTPDKRGYYSVDNKEKIINFDEGVNHERNNI
;
A
#
# COMPACT_ATOMS: atom_id res chain seq x y z
N MET A 1 2.28 22.66 -17.54
CA MET A 1 3.24 21.76 -16.86
C MET A 1 2.68 20.35 -16.91
N SER A 2 3.46 19.34 -17.31
CA SER A 2 3.02 17.93 -17.29
C SER A 2 3.31 17.27 -15.94
N LEU A 3 2.61 16.19 -15.60
CA LEU A 3 2.87 15.40 -14.38
C LEU A 3 4.34 14.94 -14.30
N LEU A 4 4.89 14.51 -15.43
CA LEU A 4 6.28 14.05 -15.51
C LEU A 4 7.28 15.20 -15.26
N GLN A 5 7.01 16.39 -15.78
CA GLN A 5 7.85 17.57 -15.55
C GLN A 5 7.82 17.97 -14.07
N HIS A 6 6.62 18.02 -13.49
CA HIS A 6 6.44 18.29 -12.06
C HIS A 6 7.22 17.29 -11.19
N ALA A 7 7.07 15.99 -11.43
CA ALA A 7 7.77 14.96 -10.67
C ALA A 7 9.31 15.07 -10.78
N LYS A 8 9.83 15.41 -11.96
CA LYS A 8 11.27 15.62 -12.17
C LYS A 8 11.80 16.80 -11.35
N GLU A 9 11.05 17.89 -11.29
CA GLU A 9 11.42 19.06 -10.50
C GLU A 9 11.41 18.75 -9.00
N GLU A 10 10.37 18.06 -8.50
CA GLU A 10 10.28 17.65 -7.10
C GLU A 10 11.40 16.70 -6.69
N LEU A 11 11.69 15.67 -7.51
CA LEU A 11 12.80 14.75 -7.25
C LEU A 11 14.17 15.47 -7.29
N THR A 12 14.33 16.47 -8.16
CA THR A 12 15.53 17.31 -8.19
C THR A 12 15.66 18.13 -6.90
N ARG A 13 14.57 18.79 -6.47
CA ARG A 13 14.52 19.57 -5.23
C ARG A 13 14.77 18.71 -3.99
N ALA A 14 14.23 17.50 -3.96
CA ALA A 14 14.42 16.52 -2.89
C ALA A 14 15.85 15.96 -2.84
N GLY A 15 16.62 16.12 -3.92
CA GLY A 15 18.05 15.83 -3.96
C GLY A 15 18.45 14.53 -4.67
N TYR A 16 17.51 13.90 -5.39
CA TYR A 16 17.77 12.64 -6.12
C TYR A 16 18.75 12.80 -7.30
N PHE A 17 18.96 14.02 -7.78
CA PHE A 17 19.76 14.27 -8.99
C PHE A 17 20.91 15.28 -8.79
N ASN A 18 21.03 15.90 -7.62
CA ASN A 18 21.96 17.01 -7.36
C ASN A 18 23.01 16.73 -6.26
N GLY A 19 23.07 15.52 -5.68
CA GLY A 19 24.01 15.21 -4.60
C GLY A 19 24.23 13.72 -4.36
N ALA A 20 25.26 13.40 -3.56
CA ALA A 20 25.70 12.02 -3.27
C ALA A 20 24.85 11.28 -2.20
N LYS A 21 23.81 11.90 -1.64
CA LYS A 21 23.02 11.35 -0.52
C LYS A 21 21.82 10.50 -0.93
N LEU A 22 21.25 10.73 -2.11
CA LEU A 22 20.07 10.01 -2.59
C LEU A 22 20.40 9.29 -3.89
N ASP A 23 19.87 8.08 -4.02
CA ASP A 23 20.18 7.21 -5.15
C ASP A 23 19.54 7.75 -6.44
N LYS A 24 20.37 8.25 -7.36
CA LYS A 24 19.96 8.67 -8.71
C LYS A 24 19.19 7.57 -9.43
N LYS A 25 19.51 6.30 -9.17
CA LYS A 25 18.79 5.15 -9.72
C LYS A 25 17.35 5.10 -9.22
N LEU A 26 17.13 5.34 -7.93
CA LEU A 26 15.78 5.43 -7.36
C LEU A 26 15.01 6.61 -7.98
N GLY A 27 15.64 7.77 -8.13
CA GLY A 27 15.02 8.92 -8.81
C GLY A 27 14.57 8.60 -10.25
N ASN A 28 15.42 7.92 -11.02
CA ASN A 28 15.08 7.48 -12.37
C ASN A 28 13.93 6.47 -12.39
N ASN A 29 13.93 5.50 -11.48
CA ASN A 29 12.86 4.50 -11.38
C ASN A 29 11.51 5.15 -11.03
N LEU A 30 11.49 6.12 -10.12
CA LEU A 30 10.28 6.87 -9.77
C LEU A 30 9.74 7.66 -10.97
N LEU A 31 10.63 8.30 -11.75
CA LEU A 31 10.23 8.98 -12.99
C LEU A 31 9.64 8.03 -14.02
N GLU A 32 10.16 6.80 -14.13
CA GLU A 32 9.61 5.79 -15.03
C GLU A 32 8.19 5.38 -14.64
N ILE A 33 7.92 5.21 -13.34
CA ILE A 33 6.58 4.91 -12.82
C ILE A 33 5.62 6.06 -13.14
N VAL A 34 6.01 7.31 -12.86
CA VAL A 34 5.18 8.49 -13.15
C VAL A 34 4.92 8.62 -14.65
N LYS A 35 5.93 8.37 -15.48
CA LYS A 35 5.80 8.37 -16.94
C LYS A 35 4.75 7.35 -17.37
N LYS A 36 4.85 6.10 -16.90
CA LYS A 36 3.90 5.03 -17.22
C LYS A 36 2.48 5.38 -16.79
N PHE A 37 2.30 5.93 -15.59
CA PHE A 37 1.00 6.40 -15.12
C PHE A 37 0.43 7.51 -16.02
N SER A 38 1.26 8.45 -16.48
CA SER A 38 0.82 9.54 -17.36
C SER A 38 0.46 9.10 -18.78
N GLU A 39 1.03 8.00 -19.28
CA GLU A 39 0.76 7.45 -20.62
C GLU A 39 -0.65 6.84 -20.74
N VAL A 40 -1.27 6.43 -19.63
CA VAL A 40 -2.59 5.76 -19.62
C VAL A 40 -3.75 6.72 -19.93
N GLY A 41 -3.56 8.04 -19.80
CA GLY A 41 -4.56 9.04 -20.20
C GLY A 41 -5.79 9.10 -19.28
N HIS A 42 -5.58 9.04 -17.96
CA HIS A 42 -6.65 9.17 -16.98
C HIS A 42 -7.38 10.52 -17.04
N SER A 43 -8.70 10.52 -16.84
CA SER A 43 -9.44 11.71 -16.41
C SER A 43 -9.07 12.08 -14.97
N GLY A 44 -9.34 13.31 -14.53
CA GLY A 44 -9.05 13.74 -13.16
C GLY A 44 -9.63 12.81 -12.08
N PHE A 45 -10.86 12.32 -12.29
CA PHE A 45 -11.49 11.37 -11.37
C PHE A 45 -10.79 9.99 -11.37
N SER A 46 -10.55 9.41 -12.55
CA SER A 46 -9.90 8.10 -12.63
C SER A 46 -8.43 8.11 -12.18
N ALA A 47 -7.75 9.26 -12.32
CA ALA A 47 -6.39 9.44 -11.83
C ALA A 47 -6.33 9.37 -10.30
N GLU A 48 -7.31 9.98 -9.62
CA GLU A 48 -7.41 9.93 -8.16
C GLU A 48 -7.65 8.49 -7.68
N CYS A 49 -8.63 7.78 -8.25
CA CYS A 49 -8.90 6.38 -7.90
C CYS A 49 -7.67 5.48 -8.14
N ALA A 50 -6.97 5.68 -9.28
CA ALA A 50 -5.78 4.90 -9.60
C ALA A 50 -4.63 5.19 -8.63
N THR A 51 -4.44 6.45 -8.23
CA THR A 51 -3.40 6.86 -7.26
C THR A 51 -3.63 6.19 -5.91
N GLN A 52 -4.85 6.28 -5.37
CA GLN A 52 -5.20 5.67 -4.08
C GLN A 52 -5.05 4.14 -4.11
N THR A 53 -5.47 3.51 -5.21
CA THR A 53 -5.35 2.05 -5.37
C THR A 53 -3.88 1.62 -5.47
N LEU A 54 -3.07 2.34 -6.25
CA LEU A 54 -1.63 2.06 -6.39
C LEU A 54 -0.89 2.24 -5.08
N GLU A 55 -1.21 3.26 -4.28
CA GLU A 55 -0.61 3.42 -2.96
C GLU A 55 -0.85 2.19 -2.08
N LYS A 56 -2.12 1.74 -1.97
CA LYS A 56 -2.45 0.53 -1.21
C LYS A 56 -1.66 -0.68 -1.71
N LEU A 57 -1.60 -0.89 -3.03
CA LEU A 57 -0.88 -2.02 -3.63
C LEU A 57 0.63 -1.99 -3.36
N LEU A 58 1.27 -0.84 -3.52
CA LEU A 58 2.72 -0.67 -3.28
C LEU A 58 3.09 -0.87 -1.80
N ARG A 59 2.13 -0.71 -0.89
CA ARG A 59 2.28 -0.97 0.56
C ARG A 59 1.86 -2.38 0.98
N PHE A 60 1.45 -3.23 0.05
CA PHE A 60 0.85 -4.55 0.34
C PHE A 60 -0.40 -4.47 1.22
N GLU A 61 -1.17 -3.40 1.09
CA GLU A 61 -2.45 -3.22 1.78
C GLU A 61 -3.59 -3.89 1.02
N ASN A 62 -4.62 -4.29 1.76
CA ASN A 62 -5.76 -5.01 1.22
C ASN A 62 -6.72 -4.02 0.52
N LEU A 63 -7.18 -4.37 -0.69
CA LEU A 63 -8.24 -3.64 -1.40
C LEU A 63 -9.66 -4.10 -1.04
N THR A 64 -9.76 -5.21 -0.32
CA THR A 64 -11.03 -5.77 0.14
C THR A 64 -10.85 -6.27 1.57
N PRO A 65 -11.96 -6.40 2.33
CA PRO A 65 -11.92 -6.92 3.70
C PRO A 65 -11.06 -8.19 3.85
N VAL A 66 -10.36 -8.25 4.97
CA VAL A 66 -9.57 -9.43 5.36
C VAL A 66 -10.48 -10.39 6.08
N THR A 67 -10.39 -11.66 5.74
CA THR A 67 -11.18 -12.74 6.34
C THR A 67 -10.28 -13.72 7.06
N LEU A 68 -10.87 -14.57 7.92
CA LEU A 68 -10.12 -15.62 8.62
C LEU A 68 -9.36 -16.55 7.64
N GLY A 69 -9.92 -16.80 6.44
CA GLY A 69 -9.30 -17.65 5.42
C GLY A 69 -8.01 -17.08 4.81
N ASP A 70 -7.75 -15.79 4.99
CA ASP A 70 -6.55 -15.13 4.48
C ASP A 70 -5.31 -15.40 5.35
N PHE A 71 -5.48 -15.99 6.54
CA PHE A 71 -4.39 -16.30 7.45
C PHE A 71 -3.89 -17.74 7.28
N ALA A 72 -2.58 -17.92 7.22
CA ALA A 72 -1.95 -19.23 7.31
C ALA A 72 -0.90 -19.28 8.40
N VAL A 73 -0.51 -20.49 8.76
CA VAL A 73 0.75 -20.75 9.44
C VAL A 73 1.85 -20.34 8.46
N ALA A 74 2.29 -19.10 8.53
CA ALA A 74 3.64 -18.78 8.08
C ALA A 74 4.58 -19.34 9.15
N GLU A 75 5.72 -19.87 8.75
CA GLU A 75 6.76 -20.47 9.60
C GLU A 75 7.44 -19.41 10.52
N VAL A 76 6.65 -18.61 11.24
CA VAL A 76 7.13 -17.47 12.03
C VAL A 76 7.32 -17.86 13.48
N ASP A 77 6.41 -18.66 14.05
CA ASP A 77 6.56 -19.38 15.32
C ASP A 77 5.34 -20.31 15.55
N ARG A 78 5.42 -21.27 16.48
CA ARG A 78 4.28 -22.10 16.88
C ARG A 78 3.21 -21.20 17.52
N SER A 79 2.07 -21.05 16.85
CA SER A 79 0.89 -20.25 17.24
C SER A 79 0.86 -18.79 16.77
N LEU A 80 1.61 -18.43 15.72
CA LEU A 80 1.47 -17.13 15.07
C LEU A 80 0.96 -17.30 13.63
N TRP A 81 -0.19 -16.72 13.31
CA TRP A 81 -0.77 -16.79 11.97
C TRP A 81 -0.69 -15.41 11.30
N GLN A 82 -0.02 -15.34 10.16
CA GLN A 82 0.16 -14.12 9.38
C GLN A 82 -0.81 -14.14 8.17
N CYS A 83 -1.31 -12.97 7.80
CA CYS A 83 -2.12 -12.82 6.60
C CYS A 83 -1.25 -13.01 5.34
N LYS A 84 -1.69 -13.88 4.43
CA LYS A 84 -1.02 -14.15 3.15
C LYS A 84 -1.03 -12.94 2.21
N ARG A 85 -2.05 -12.08 2.34
CA ARG A 85 -2.29 -10.93 1.47
C ARG A 85 -1.61 -9.66 1.97
N ASN A 86 -1.33 -9.58 3.27
CA ASN A 86 -0.77 -8.40 3.92
C ASN A 86 0.18 -8.83 5.05
N PRO A 87 1.51 -8.72 4.86
CA PRO A 87 2.49 -9.22 5.82
C PRO A 87 2.48 -8.46 7.15
N LYS A 88 1.78 -7.34 7.25
CA LYS A 88 1.66 -6.59 8.50
C LYS A 88 0.60 -7.16 9.44
N LEU A 89 -0.32 -7.98 8.94
CA LEU A 89 -1.49 -8.42 9.70
C LEU A 89 -1.30 -9.79 10.30
N PHE A 90 -1.62 -9.91 11.58
CA PHE A 90 -1.51 -11.13 12.36
C PHE A 90 -2.82 -11.45 13.06
N LEU A 91 -3.18 -12.73 13.06
CA LEU A 91 -4.40 -13.22 13.68
C LEU A 91 -4.29 -13.15 15.20
N THR A 92 -5.38 -12.79 15.87
CA THR A 92 -5.46 -12.91 17.33
C THR A 92 -5.47 -14.38 17.76
N PRO A 93 -5.00 -14.71 18.99
CA PRO A 93 -5.00 -16.09 19.48
C PRO A 93 -6.38 -16.74 19.52
N ASP A 94 -7.43 -15.95 19.78
CA ASP A 94 -8.84 -16.40 19.81
C ASP A 94 -9.49 -16.50 18.42
N LYS A 95 -8.76 -16.11 17.36
CA LYS A 95 -9.18 -16.14 15.95
C LYS A 95 -10.42 -15.29 15.61
N ARG A 96 -10.77 -14.33 16.46
CA ARG A 96 -11.93 -13.42 16.24
C ARG A 96 -11.59 -12.16 15.46
N GLY A 97 -10.31 -11.83 15.35
CA GLY A 97 -9.85 -10.67 14.64
C GLY A 97 -8.38 -10.74 14.30
N TYR A 98 -7.82 -9.58 13.94
CA TYR A 98 -6.43 -9.42 13.60
C TYR A 98 -5.91 -8.06 14.05
N TYR A 99 -4.59 -7.94 14.14
CA TYR A 99 -3.89 -6.70 14.47
C TYR A 99 -2.79 -6.43 13.46
N SER A 100 -2.35 -5.17 13.35
CA SER A 100 -1.20 -4.78 12.55
C SER A 100 0.05 -4.71 13.42
N VAL A 101 1.22 -5.06 12.87
CA VAL A 101 2.51 -4.82 13.56
C VAL A 101 2.78 -3.33 13.81
N ASP A 102 2.19 -2.45 13.01
CA ASP A 102 2.31 -0.99 13.16
C ASP A 102 1.48 -0.48 14.36
N ASN A 103 0.45 -1.21 14.79
CA ASN A 103 -0.34 -0.91 15.98
C ASN A 103 -0.98 -2.21 16.53
N LYS A 104 -0.29 -2.84 17.48
CA LYS A 104 -0.69 -4.13 18.04
C LYS A 104 -1.86 -4.06 19.03
N GLU A 105 -2.11 -2.88 19.60
CA GLU A 105 -3.18 -2.67 20.58
C GLU A 105 -4.56 -2.56 19.92
N LYS A 106 -4.59 -2.16 18.64
CA LYS A 106 -5.83 -2.07 17.86
C LYS A 106 -6.15 -3.42 17.22
N ILE A 107 -7.13 -4.12 17.80
CA ILE A 107 -7.72 -5.34 17.21
C ILE A 107 -8.87 -4.96 16.29
N ILE A 108 -8.91 -5.55 15.10
CA ILE A 108 -10.01 -5.45 14.14
C ILE A 108 -10.73 -6.80 14.12
N ASN A 109 -11.99 -6.81 14.54
CA ASN A 109 -12.82 -8.02 14.53
C ASN A 109 -13.27 -8.34 13.09
N PHE A 110 -13.35 -9.62 12.74
CA PHE A 110 -13.83 -10.01 11.41
C PHE A 110 -15.26 -9.54 11.15
N ASP A 111 -16.11 -9.51 12.17
CA ASP A 111 -17.51 -9.05 12.07
C ASP A 111 -17.60 -7.54 11.81
N GLU A 112 -16.59 -6.76 12.22
CA GLU A 112 -16.47 -5.33 11.96
C GLU A 112 -15.85 -5.05 10.58
N GLY A 113 -14.93 -5.91 10.13
CA GLY A 113 -14.24 -5.78 8.85
C GLY A 113 -15.13 -5.92 7.61
N VAL A 114 -16.32 -6.51 7.73
CA VAL A 114 -17.27 -6.69 6.62
C VAL A 114 -18.07 -5.41 6.33
N ASN A 115 -18.17 -4.48 7.27
CA ASN A 115 -19.20 -3.42 7.22
C ASN A 115 -18.74 -2.02 6.79
N HIS A 116 -17.46 -1.77 6.47
CA HIS A 116 -16.97 -0.39 6.27
C HIS A 116 -16.20 -0.06 4.98
N GLU A 117 -16.32 -0.83 3.90
CA GLU A 117 -15.84 -0.38 2.57
C GLU A 117 -16.89 -0.60 1.45
N ARG A 118 -18.11 -0.14 1.69
CA ARG A 118 -19.04 0.28 0.62
C ARG A 118 -19.39 1.76 0.80
N ASN A 119 -18.38 2.63 0.79
CA ASN A 119 -18.62 4.06 0.60
C ASN A 119 -17.85 4.52 -0.64
N ASN A 120 -18.65 4.86 -1.65
CA ASN A 120 -18.36 5.70 -2.83
C ASN A 120 -17.56 5.06 -3.97
N ILE A 121 -18.32 4.52 -4.94
CA ILE A 121 -18.10 4.78 -6.38
C ILE A 121 -19.42 5.26 -6.95
#